data_AF-A0AAD9VM34-F1
#
_entry.id   AF-A0AAD9VM34-F1
#
_cell.length_a   1.000
_cell.length_b   1.000
_cell.length_c   1.000
_cell.angle_alpha   90.00
_cell.angle_beta   90.00
_cell.angle_gamma   90.00
#
_symmetry.space_group_name_H-M   'P 1'
#
loop_
_entity.id
_entity.type
_entity.pdbx_description
1 polymer ?
#
loop_
_entity_poly.entity_id
_entity_poly.type
_entity_poly.pdbx_seq_one_letter_code
_entity_poly.pdbx_strand_id
1 'polypeptide(L)' 'KRKKKRKICWAGDSGGPLINTDKILIGLTSWGDGCAEAAKPGVYTDAILLRDWIKNNTAKGDHNDR' A
#
# COMPACT_ATOMS: atom_id res chain seq x y z
N LYS A 1 -19.97 -5.96 16.19
CA LYS A 1 -18.49 -6.04 16.09
C LYS A 1 -18.01 -5.08 14.99
N ARG A 2 -17.59 -3.86 15.33
CA ARG A 2 -17.17 -2.85 14.32
C ARG A 2 -15.84 -3.32 13.71
N LYS A 3 -15.85 -3.69 12.42
CA LYS A 3 -14.61 -3.94 11.66
C LYS A 3 -13.74 -2.68 11.79
N LYS A 4 -12.58 -2.78 12.44
CA LYS A 4 -11.59 -1.70 12.49
C LYS A 4 -11.23 -1.39 11.03
N LYS A 5 -11.84 -0.36 10.45
CA LYS A 5 -11.38 0.21 9.18
C LYS A 5 -9.94 0.62 9.44
N ARG A 6 -8.98 0.08 8.70
CA ARG A 6 -7.59 0.52 8.76
C ARG A 6 -7.61 2.00 8.39
N LYS A 7 -7.34 2.82 9.38
CA LYS A 7 -7.33 4.27 9.27
C LYS A 7 -5.89 4.64 8.97
N ILE A 8 -5.66 5.29 7.84
CA ILE A 8 -4.33 5.77 7.47
C ILE A 8 -3.91 6.90 8.41
N CYS A 9 -2.83 6.69 9.15
CA CYS A 9 -2.13 7.76 9.86
C CYS A 9 -0.82 8.07 9.13
N TRP A 10 -0.42 9.35 9.14
CA TRP A 10 0.85 9.81 8.54
C TRP A 10 2.09 9.16 9.17
N ALA A 11 2.00 8.75 10.44
CA ALA A 11 3.08 8.10 11.17
C ALA A 11 2.82 6.58 11.26
N GLY A 12 3.61 5.80 10.52
CA GLY A 12 3.74 4.35 10.71
C GLY A 12 2.96 3.46 9.75
N ASP A 13 1.97 3.98 9.01
CA ASP A 13 1.30 3.21 7.95
C ASP A 13 1.97 3.36 6.58
N SER A 14 2.90 4.31 6.41
CA SER A 14 3.60 4.60 5.13
C SER A 14 4.27 3.36 4.57
N GLY A 15 4.01 3.06 3.30
CA GLY A 15 4.47 1.85 2.62
C GLY A 15 3.63 0.59 2.88
N GLY A 16 2.61 0.67 3.76
CA GLY A 16 1.70 -0.45 4.04
C GLY A 16 0.78 -0.80 2.87
N PRO A 17 0.30 -2.06 2.78
CA PRO A 17 -0.49 -2.52 1.64
C PRO A 17 -1.96 -2.12 1.73
N LEU A 18 -2.51 -1.59 0.63
CA LEU A 18 -3.94 -1.49 0.36
C LEU A 18 -4.37 -2.68 -0.51
N ILE A 19 -5.17 -3.59 0.06
CA ILE A 19 -5.56 -4.85 -0.57
C ILE A 19 -7.08 -4.87 -0.80
N ASN A 20 -7.51 -5.29 -1.98
CA ASN A 20 -8.93 -5.46 -2.30
C ASN A 20 -9.51 -6.78 -1.71
N THR A 21 -10.80 -7.03 -1.94
CA THR A 21 -11.47 -8.27 -1.47
C THR A 21 -10.87 -9.54 -2.05
N ASP A 22 -10.31 -9.47 -3.25
CA ASP A 22 -9.71 -10.59 -3.98
C ASP A 22 -8.23 -10.79 -3.64
N LYS A 23 -7.75 -10.16 -2.55
CA LYS A 23 -6.36 -10.24 -2.07
C LYS A 23 -5.32 -9.66 -3.04
N ILE A 24 -5.73 -8.76 -3.93
CA ILE A 24 -4.84 -8.06 -4.87
C ILE A 24 -4.34 -6.76 -4.21
N LEU A 25 -3.02 -6.55 -4.25
CA LEU A 25 -2.39 -5.28 -3.85
C LEU A 25 -2.71 -4.22 -4.91
N ILE A 26 -3.51 -3.24 -4.53
CA ILE A 26 -3.95 -2.15 -5.43
C ILE A 26 -3.25 -0.83 -5.12
N GLY A 27 -2.65 -0.67 -3.93
CA GLY A 27 -1.89 0.52 -3.63
C GLY A 27 -1.00 0.40 -2.40
N LEU A 28 -0.12 1.39 -2.26
CA LEU A 28 0.75 1.56 -1.10
C LEU A 28 0.35 2.83 -0.37
N THR A 29 0.23 2.78 0.96
CA THR A 29 -0.01 3.96 1.78
C THR A 29 1.08 5.00 1.53
N SER A 30 0.69 6.21 1.12
CA SER A 30 1.62 7.30 0.84
C SER A 30 1.57 8.35 1.94
N TRP A 31 0.46 9.09 2.03
CA TRP A 31 0.28 10.15 3.02
C TRP A 31 -1.21 10.42 3.27
N GLY A 32 -1.49 11.26 4.25
CA GLY A 32 -2.82 11.79 4.52
C GLY A 32 -2.69 13.05 5.37
N ASP A 33 -3.64 13.97 5.22
CA ASP A 33 -3.73 15.13 6.10
C ASP A 33 -4.53 14.75 7.36
N GLY A 34 -3.87 14.81 8.52
CA GLY A 34 -4.40 14.28 9.78
C GLY A 34 -4.39 12.74 9.86
N CYS A 35 -5.13 12.16 10.81
CA CYS A 35 -5.38 10.73 10.84
C CYS A 35 -6.87 10.43 10.99
N ALA A 36 -7.43 9.73 9.99
CA ALA A 36 -8.80 9.23 10.02
C ALA A 36 -9.90 10.29 10.15
N GLU A 37 -9.63 11.51 9.71
CA GLU A 37 -10.58 12.62 9.74
C GLU A 37 -11.66 12.42 8.67
N ALA A 38 -12.90 12.79 9.00
CA ALA A 38 -13.98 12.78 8.03
C ALA A 38 -13.68 13.79 6.91
N ALA A 39 -14.03 13.45 5.68
CA ALA A 39 -13.74 14.23 4.46
C ALA A 39 -12.26 14.40 4.09
N LYS A 40 -11.31 13.80 4.82
CA LYS A 40 -9.90 13.76 4.44
C LYS A 40 -9.50 12.34 4.02
N PRO A 41 -9.52 12.02 2.72
CA PRO A 41 -9.13 10.69 2.25
C PRO A 41 -7.63 10.47 2.41
N GLY A 42 -7.25 9.22 2.68
CA GLY A 42 -5.86 8.79 2.57
C GLY A 42 -5.43 8.73 1.12
N VAL A 43 -4.19 9.13 0.86
CA VAL A 43 -3.58 9.09 -0.47
C VAL A 43 -2.70 7.86 -0.59
N TYR A 44 -2.89 7.11 -1.68
CA TYR A 44 -2.19 5.87 -1.97
C TYR A 44 -1.45 5.98 -3.30
N THR A 45 -0.28 5.37 -3.37
CA THR A 45 0.41 5.16 -4.64
C THR A 45 -0.26 4.00 -5.38
N ASP A 46 -0.51 4.17 -6.67
CA ASP A 46 -1.09 3.12 -7.52
C ASP A 46 -0.07 2.00 -7.77
N ALA A 47 -0.34 0.82 -7.22
CA ALA A 47 0.54 -0.34 -7.37
C ALA A 47 0.49 -0.94 -8.78
N ILE A 48 -0.59 -0.71 -9.53
CA ILE A 48 -0.77 -1.22 -10.89
C ILE A 48 0.16 -0.47 -11.85
N LEU A 49 0.25 0.85 -11.72
CA LEU A 49 1.18 1.67 -12.50
C LEU A 49 2.65 1.34 -12.19
N LEU A 50 2.96 0.97 -10.95
CA LEU A 50 4.32 0.59 -10.54
C LEU A 50 4.70 -0.83 -10.95
N ARG A 51 3.80 -1.63 -11.52
CA ARG A 51 4.04 -3.05 -11.77
C ARG A 51 5.29 -3.31 -12.61
N ASP A 52 5.51 -2.54 -13.67
CA ASP A 52 6.65 -2.74 -14.56
C ASP A 52 7.96 -2.31 -13.91
N TRP A 53 7.94 -1.21 -13.14
CA TRP A 53 9.08 -0.80 -12.34
C TRP A 53 9.43 -1.86 -11.29
N ILE A 54 8.43 -2.40 -10.57
CA ILE A 54 8.64 -3.47 -9.57
C ILE A 54 9.28 -4.67 -10.27
N LYS A 55 8.70 -5.18 -11.36
CA LYS A 55 9.28 -6.31 -12.10
C LYS A 55 10.73 -6.06 -12.51
N ASN A 56 11.05 -4.89 -13.03
CA ASN A 56 12.41 -4.56 -13.47
C ASN A 56 13.42 -4.44 -12.32
N ASN A 57 12.97 -4.10 -11.10
CA ASN A 57 13.84 -3.89 -9.95
C ASN A 57 13.84 -5.09 -8.97
N THR A 58 12.85 -5.97 -9.01
CA THR A 58 12.76 -7.15 -8.14
C THR A 58 13.07 -8.46 -8.87
N ALA A 59 13.07 -8.49 -10.21
CA ALA A 59 13.47 -9.68 -10.97
C ALA A 59 14.97 -10.02 -10.88
N LYS A 60 15.75 -9.27 -10.06
CA LYS A 60 17.12 -9.59 -9.68
C LYS A 60 17.21 -10.41 -8.37
N GLY A 61 16.14 -11.10 -8.02
CA GLY A 61 16.07 -12.02 -6.89
C GLY A 61 15.96 -13.48 -7.32
N ASP A 62 16.76 -13.92 -8.29
CA ASP A 62 17.13 -15.34 -8.35
C ASP A 62 18.00 -15.59 -7.12
N HIS A 63 17.36 -15.93 -6.01
CA HIS A 63 18.02 -16.70 -4.95
C HIS A 63 18.37 -18.06 -5.53
N ASN A 64 19.43 -18.10 -6.33
CA ASN A 64 20.28 -19.28 -6.45
C ASN A 64 21.14 -19.33 -5.18
N ASP A 65 20.47 -19.52 -4.04
CA ASP A 65 21.13 -19.91 -2.80
C ASP A 65 21.03 -21.44 -2.74
N ARG A 66 22.19 -22.07 -2.53
CA ARG A 66 22.37 -23.52 -2.50
C ARG A 66 21.66 -24.14 -1.31
#